data_AF-A0A922Z7M7-F1
#
_entry.id   AF-A0A922Z7M7-F1
#
_cell.length_a   1.000
_cell.length_b   1.000
_cell.length_c   1.000
_cell.angle_alpha   90.00
_cell.angle_beta   90.00
_cell.angle_gamma   90.00
#
_symmetry.space_group_name_H-M   'P 1'
#
loop_
_entity.id
_entity.type
_entity.pdbx_description
1 polymer ?
#
loop_
_entity_poly.entity_id
_entity_poly.type
_entity_poly.pdbx_seq_one_letter_code
_entity_poly.pdbx_strand_id
1 'polypeptide(L)'
;MRWIPTLILTIGLAVPGLADPFRPSIQQQIDLGKQAAEQIRKEEKVLPPTDPRVKELRRLGQQIIAQIPEKDRKDRNFPYSFDVIDSKEVNAFALPGGPVFFYTGMLDKMKTEDEVIGILGHEIVHVQNMHWANQYASTMKRKLGLIVVFSLIGANNDILNAADMLDDVFNGLRYSRQHESESDQVGYDLMTKAGYNPTGMVNVFKMLMAQGGERPPELLSTHPDTGNRVKSLEKKITDDKRKFPAMRPRKALAATGSSLDVTWQNGWPNLGVMIPNSGQSSTPTGLGKGSGFGSPQPRSLALLSHRQCCGTP
;
A
#
# COMPACT_ATOMS: atom_id res chain seq x y z
N MET A 1 58.52 17.85 15.03
CA MET A 1 57.14 18.33 15.28
C MET A 1 56.31 18.05 14.03
N ARG A 2 55.56 16.94 13.99
CA ARG A 2 54.68 16.60 12.87
C ARG A 2 53.31 17.20 13.17
N TRP A 3 52.86 18.12 12.33
CA TRP A 3 51.51 18.68 12.37
C TRP A 3 50.51 17.57 12.07
N ILE A 4 49.72 17.17 13.07
CA ILE A 4 48.50 16.37 12.85
C ILE A 4 47.43 17.39 12.48
N PRO A 5 46.91 17.44 11.25
CA PRO A 5 45.74 18.26 10.98
C PRO A 5 44.58 17.65 11.77
N THR A 6 44.07 18.42 12.72
CA THR A 6 42.84 18.09 13.45
C THR A 6 41.69 18.08 12.44
N LEU A 7 41.49 16.95 11.78
CA LEU A 7 40.30 16.70 10.98
C LEU A 7 39.19 16.50 12.01
N ILE A 8 38.49 17.59 12.33
CA ILE A 8 37.28 17.55 13.15
C ILE A 8 36.26 16.76 12.31
N LEU A 9 36.25 15.45 12.50
CA LEU A 9 35.20 14.57 12.05
C LEU A 9 33.98 14.92 12.91
N THR A 10 33.15 15.83 12.42
CA THR A 10 31.82 16.09 12.97
C THR A 10 30.97 14.85 12.75
N ILE A 11 31.14 13.87 13.64
CA ILE A 11 30.26 12.72 13.76
C ILE A 11 28.90 13.27 14.18
N GLY A 12 28.00 13.38 13.20
CA GLY A 12 26.57 13.60 13.29
C GLY A 12 26.03 14.08 14.64
N LEU A 13 26.25 15.35 14.98
CA LEU A 13 25.24 16.06 15.74
C LEU A 13 24.06 16.20 14.80
N ALA A 14 22.96 15.50 15.09
CA ALA A 14 21.70 15.70 14.40
C ALA A 14 21.33 17.18 14.53
N VAL A 15 21.58 17.97 13.47
CA VAL A 15 21.11 19.35 13.40
C VAL A 15 19.60 19.24 13.20
N PRO A 16 18.78 19.68 14.16
CA PRO A 16 17.33 19.65 14.00
C PRO A 16 16.95 20.46 12.76
N GLY A 17 16.35 19.81 11.76
CA GLY A 17 15.87 20.46 10.54
C GLY A 17 16.63 20.12 9.25
N LEU A 18 17.78 19.44 9.30
CA LEU A 18 18.39 18.85 8.10
C LEU A 18 17.85 17.44 7.86
N ALA A 19 17.49 17.14 6.61
CA ALA A 19 17.06 15.81 6.20
C ALA A 19 18.20 14.80 6.46
N ASP A 20 17.85 13.62 6.98
CA ASP A 20 18.81 12.54 7.23
C ASP A 20 19.49 12.15 5.91
N PRO A 21 20.80 12.40 5.74
CA PRO A 21 21.46 12.21 4.46
C PRO A 21 21.55 10.74 4.04
N PHE A 22 21.32 9.80 4.97
CA PHE A 22 21.30 8.36 4.69
C PHE A 22 19.91 7.84 4.35
N ARG A 23 18.86 8.67 4.48
CA ARG A 23 17.49 8.28 4.20
C ARG A 23 17.19 8.48 2.72
N PRO A 24 16.82 7.41 1.98
CA PRO A 24 16.42 7.54 0.59
C PRO A 24 15.23 8.49 0.44
N SER A 25 15.30 9.37 -0.57
CA SER A 25 14.19 10.25 -0.93
C SER A 25 12.94 9.46 -1.33
N ILE A 26 11.79 10.12 -1.34
CA ILE A 26 10.52 9.51 -1.79
C ILE A 26 10.66 8.94 -3.21
N GLN A 27 11.27 9.70 -4.12
CA GLN A 27 11.44 9.24 -5.51
C GLN A 27 12.36 8.01 -5.58
N GLN A 28 13.48 7.99 -4.85
CA GLN A 28 14.35 6.82 -4.79
C GLN A 28 13.63 5.58 -4.24
N GLN A 29 12.77 5.75 -3.23
CA GLN A 29 11.94 4.66 -2.70
C GLN A 29 10.95 4.13 -3.75
N ILE A 30 10.33 5.03 -4.53
CA ILE A 30 9.42 4.66 -5.63
C ILE A 30 10.17 3.87 -6.69
N ASP A 31 11.34 4.34 -7.12
CA ASP A 31 12.12 3.71 -8.18
C ASP A 31 12.65 2.33 -7.74
N LEU A 32 13.16 2.22 -6.51
CA LEU A 32 13.59 0.95 -5.93
C LEU A 32 12.44 -0.04 -5.78
N GLY A 33 11.31 0.41 -5.23
CA GLY A 33 10.12 -0.41 -5.07
C GLY A 33 9.62 -0.95 -6.39
N LYS A 34 9.59 -0.11 -7.43
CA LYS A 34 9.20 -0.51 -8.77
C LYS A 34 10.15 -1.59 -9.33
N GLN A 35 11.47 -1.40 -9.21
CA GLN A 35 12.46 -2.37 -9.68
C GLN A 35 12.34 -3.71 -8.94
N ALA A 36 12.25 -3.68 -7.61
CA ALA A 36 12.08 -4.90 -6.80
C ALA A 36 10.75 -5.60 -7.11
N ALA A 37 9.66 -4.85 -7.30
CA ALA A 37 8.37 -5.41 -7.70
C ALA A 37 8.42 -6.05 -9.10
N GLU A 38 9.16 -5.47 -10.04
CA GLU A 38 9.39 -6.06 -11.37
C GLU A 38 10.20 -7.36 -11.28
N GLN A 39 11.18 -7.44 -10.37
CA GLN A 39 11.92 -8.67 -10.12
C GLN A 39 11.03 -9.77 -9.54
N ILE A 40 10.24 -9.45 -8.51
CA ILE A 40 9.28 -10.39 -7.91
C ILE A 40 8.30 -10.90 -8.95
N ARG A 41 7.75 -10.03 -9.81
CA ARG A 41 6.82 -10.45 -10.87
C ARG A 41 7.45 -11.36 -11.94
N LYS A 42 8.78 -11.41 -12.04
CA LYS A 42 9.51 -12.33 -12.93
C LYS A 42 9.82 -13.66 -12.26
N GLU A 43 10.14 -13.63 -10.97
CA GLU A 43 10.59 -14.80 -10.19
C GLU A 43 9.41 -15.58 -9.59
N GLU A 44 8.35 -14.88 -9.21
CA GLU A 44 7.17 -15.43 -8.54
C GLU A 44 5.97 -15.55 -9.48
N LYS A 45 5.13 -16.54 -9.21
CA LYS A 45 3.86 -16.70 -9.92
C LYS A 45 2.82 -15.71 -9.39
N VAL A 46 2.75 -14.53 -10.00
CA VAL A 46 1.76 -13.51 -9.65
C VAL A 46 0.41 -13.77 -10.35
N LEU A 47 -0.68 -13.72 -9.60
CA LEU A 47 -2.03 -13.89 -10.12
C LEU A 47 -2.44 -12.75 -11.05
N PRO A 48 -3.27 -13.01 -12.07
CA PRO A 48 -3.69 -11.98 -13.01
C PRO A 48 -4.55 -10.91 -12.31
N PRO A 49 -4.56 -9.65 -12.82
CA PRO A 49 -5.41 -8.57 -12.29
C PRO A 49 -6.91 -8.88 -12.24
N THR A 50 -7.36 -9.84 -13.06
CA THR A 50 -8.76 -10.27 -13.10
C THR A 50 -9.15 -11.22 -11.98
N ASP A 51 -8.17 -11.79 -11.27
CA ASP A 51 -8.39 -12.73 -10.15
C ASP A 51 -9.21 -12.03 -9.04
N PRO A 52 -10.26 -12.68 -8.49
CA PRO A 52 -11.09 -12.07 -7.46
C PRO A 52 -10.31 -11.66 -6.20
N ARG A 53 -9.25 -12.39 -5.83
CA ARG A 53 -8.39 -12.06 -4.68
C ARG A 53 -7.63 -10.76 -4.90
N VAL A 54 -7.13 -10.56 -6.12
CA VAL A 54 -6.44 -9.31 -6.51
C VAL A 54 -7.42 -8.13 -6.53
N LYS A 55 -8.64 -8.34 -7.05
CA LYS A 55 -9.70 -7.32 -7.05
C LYS A 55 -10.13 -6.92 -5.63
N GLU A 56 -10.29 -7.91 -4.74
CA GLU A 56 -10.58 -7.69 -3.33
C GLU A 56 -9.49 -6.85 -2.67
N LEU A 57 -8.22 -7.26 -2.82
CA LEU A 57 -7.08 -6.57 -2.22
C LEU A 57 -6.97 -5.12 -2.69
N ARG A 58 -7.13 -4.87 -4.01
CA ARG A 58 -7.12 -3.51 -4.57
C ARG A 58 -8.25 -2.64 -4.04
N ARG A 59 -9.46 -3.19 -3.94
CA ARG A 59 -10.61 -2.47 -3.38
C ARG A 59 -10.37 -2.11 -1.92
N LEU A 60 -9.92 -3.05 -1.10
CA LEU A 60 -9.64 -2.81 0.32
C LEU A 60 -8.47 -1.83 0.50
N GLY A 61 -7.44 -1.93 -0.33
CA GLY A 61 -6.27 -1.05 -0.30
C GLY A 61 -6.65 0.39 -0.55
N GLN A 62 -7.50 0.64 -1.55
CA GLN A 62 -8.03 1.97 -1.82
C GLN A 62 -8.86 2.52 -0.66
N GLN A 63 -9.65 1.66 0.01
CA GLN A 63 -10.45 2.09 1.16
C GLN A 63 -9.57 2.54 2.33
N ILE A 64 -8.45 1.85 2.60
CA ILE A 64 -7.48 2.27 3.62
C ILE A 64 -6.73 3.54 3.21
N ILE A 65 -6.21 3.60 1.98
CA ILE A 65 -5.51 4.79 1.48
C ILE A 65 -6.42 6.01 1.57
N ALA A 66 -7.72 5.85 1.32
CA ALA A 66 -8.70 6.92 1.46
C ALA A 66 -8.76 7.52 2.90
N GLN A 67 -8.37 6.77 3.93
CA GLN A 67 -8.37 7.21 5.33
C GLN A 67 -7.07 7.89 5.78
N ILE A 68 -6.00 7.79 4.98
CA ILE A 68 -4.74 8.51 5.26
C ILE A 68 -5.01 10.01 5.12
N PRO A 69 -4.52 10.87 6.05
CA PRO A 69 -4.70 12.32 5.95
C PRO A 69 -4.27 12.84 4.57
N GLU A 70 -5.09 13.72 4.00
CA GLU A 70 -4.89 14.17 2.62
C GLU A 70 -3.52 14.83 2.40
N LYS A 71 -3.06 15.60 3.38
CA LYS A 71 -1.72 16.20 3.38
C LYS A 71 -0.64 15.12 3.23
N ASP A 72 -0.69 14.08 4.05
CA ASP A 72 0.33 13.03 4.04
C ASP A 72 0.30 12.23 2.73
N ARG A 73 -0.89 12.05 2.13
CA ARG A 73 -1.00 11.44 0.79
C ARG A 73 -0.39 12.32 -0.30
N LYS A 74 -0.63 13.64 -0.26
CA LYS A 74 -0.07 14.57 -1.23
C LYS A 74 1.45 14.71 -1.09
N ASP A 75 1.94 14.78 0.15
CA ASP A 75 3.35 14.93 0.46
C ASP A 75 4.17 13.70 0.07
N ARG A 76 3.58 12.49 0.13
CA ARG A 76 4.26 11.24 -0.25
C ARG A 76 3.98 10.80 -1.69
N ASN A 77 2.72 10.89 -2.10
CA ASN A 77 2.23 10.53 -3.43
C ASN A 77 2.73 9.16 -3.94
N PHE A 78 2.74 8.15 -3.06
CA PHE A 78 3.19 6.81 -3.41
C PHE A 78 2.22 6.12 -4.40
N PRO A 79 2.71 5.56 -5.52
CA PRO A 79 1.90 4.84 -6.50
C PRO A 79 1.62 3.41 -6.02
N TYR A 80 0.72 3.25 -5.05
CA TYR A 80 0.39 1.94 -4.49
C TYR A 80 -0.07 0.94 -5.56
N SER A 81 0.48 -0.27 -5.52
CA SER A 81 0.04 -1.41 -6.34
C SER A 81 -0.17 -2.62 -5.45
N PHE A 82 -1.21 -3.40 -5.71
CA PHE A 82 -1.55 -4.57 -4.92
C PHE A 82 -1.61 -5.80 -5.81
N ASP A 83 -0.76 -6.77 -5.52
CA ASP A 83 -0.61 -8.02 -6.26
C ASP A 83 -0.68 -9.22 -5.31
N VAL A 84 -1.04 -10.39 -5.85
CA VAL A 84 -1.15 -11.63 -5.08
C VAL A 84 -0.23 -12.69 -5.69
N ILE A 85 0.62 -13.29 -4.86
CA ILE A 85 1.54 -14.36 -5.22
C ILE A 85 0.85 -15.71 -4.97
N ASP A 86 0.83 -16.57 -6.00
CA ASP A 86 0.28 -17.93 -5.94
C ASP A 86 1.26 -18.88 -5.24
N SER A 87 1.25 -18.82 -3.91
CA SER A 87 2.05 -19.67 -3.03
C SER A 87 1.29 -19.98 -1.74
N LYS A 88 1.54 -21.18 -1.19
CA LYS A 88 0.92 -21.67 0.06
C LYS A 88 1.53 -21.03 1.31
N GLU A 89 2.59 -20.25 1.15
CA GLU A 89 3.19 -19.52 2.26
C GLU A 89 2.21 -18.52 2.88
N VAL A 90 2.34 -18.33 4.19
CA VAL A 90 1.51 -17.42 4.97
C VAL A 90 2.30 -16.14 5.16
N ASN A 91 2.21 -15.27 4.15
CA ASN A 91 2.96 -14.04 4.13
C ASN A 91 2.20 -12.90 3.43
N ALA A 92 2.60 -11.67 3.75
CA ALA A 92 2.28 -10.43 3.08
C ALA A 92 3.41 -9.44 3.37
N PHE A 93 3.70 -8.54 2.44
CA PHE A 93 4.72 -7.51 2.67
C PHE A 93 4.51 -6.30 1.78
N ALA A 94 4.99 -5.15 2.23
CA ALA A 94 5.13 -3.95 1.42
C ALA A 94 6.58 -3.63 1.09
N LEU A 95 6.83 -3.33 -0.18
CA LEU A 95 8.08 -2.76 -0.66
C LEU A 95 8.10 -1.23 -0.46
N PRO A 96 9.30 -0.62 -0.37
CA PRO A 96 9.39 0.84 -0.40
C PRO A 96 8.65 1.42 -1.60
N GLY A 97 8.04 2.58 -1.45
CA GLY A 97 7.39 3.27 -2.57
C GLY A 97 5.98 2.78 -2.95
N GLY A 98 5.42 1.76 -2.30
CA GLY A 98 3.99 1.42 -2.43
C GLY A 98 3.58 0.08 -3.04
N PRO A 99 4.44 -0.75 -3.65
CA PRO A 99 4.05 -2.10 -4.01
C PRO A 99 3.77 -2.95 -2.76
N VAL A 100 2.63 -3.62 -2.72
CA VAL A 100 2.21 -4.50 -1.63
C VAL A 100 1.81 -5.86 -2.21
N PHE A 101 2.32 -6.92 -1.60
CA PHE A 101 2.13 -8.30 -2.02
C PHE A 101 1.47 -9.12 -0.93
N PHE A 102 0.51 -9.96 -1.30
CA PHE A 102 -0.10 -10.96 -0.43
C PHE A 102 0.08 -12.35 -1.03
N TYR A 103 0.23 -13.36 -0.19
CA TYR A 103 0.31 -14.74 -0.64
C TYR A 103 -1.07 -15.39 -0.57
N THR A 104 -1.36 -16.30 -1.50
CA THR A 104 -2.61 -17.07 -1.47
C THR A 104 -2.77 -17.84 -0.16
N GLY A 105 -1.68 -18.40 0.40
CA GLY A 105 -1.72 -19.11 1.68
C GLY A 105 -2.11 -18.23 2.87
N MET A 106 -1.80 -16.93 2.84
CA MET A 106 -2.28 -15.96 3.82
C MET A 106 -3.76 -15.67 3.64
N LEU A 107 -4.17 -15.35 2.40
CA LEU A 107 -5.55 -15.03 2.09
C LEU A 107 -6.49 -16.21 2.38
N ASP A 108 -6.11 -17.44 2.05
CA ASP A 108 -6.97 -18.63 2.24
C ASP A 108 -7.27 -18.92 3.71
N LYS A 109 -6.49 -18.36 4.64
CA LYS A 109 -6.69 -18.47 6.09
C LYS A 109 -7.59 -17.37 6.67
N MET A 110 -7.77 -16.27 5.94
CA MET A 110 -8.60 -15.14 6.33
C MET A 110 -10.06 -15.38 5.91
N LYS A 111 -10.96 -15.29 6.88
CA LYS A 111 -12.40 -15.53 6.75
C LYS A 111 -13.19 -14.23 6.51
N THR A 112 -12.66 -13.09 6.92
CA THR A 112 -13.37 -11.80 6.86
C THR A 112 -12.57 -10.73 6.13
N GLU A 113 -13.26 -9.76 5.54
CA GLU A 113 -12.61 -8.60 4.93
C GLU A 113 -11.87 -7.76 5.99
N ASP A 114 -12.36 -7.79 7.24
CA ASP A 114 -11.74 -7.13 8.40
C ASP A 114 -10.35 -7.71 8.75
N GLU A 115 -10.14 -9.00 8.52
CA GLU A 115 -8.83 -9.65 8.67
C GLU A 115 -7.86 -9.22 7.56
N VAL A 116 -8.33 -9.20 6.30
CA VAL A 116 -7.52 -8.76 5.14
C VAL A 116 -7.14 -7.30 5.29
N ILE A 117 -8.11 -6.43 5.54
CA ILE A 117 -7.87 -4.99 5.64
C ILE A 117 -7.04 -4.62 6.87
N GLY A 118 -7.07 -5.43 7.94
CA GLY A 118 -6.22 -5.26 9.10
C GLY A 118 -4.74 -5.36 8.71
N ILE A 119 -4.34 -6.45 8.05
CA ILE A 119 -2.96 -6.62 7.57
C ILE A 119 -2.62 -5.63 6.47
N LEU A 120 -3.55 -5.33 5.57
CA LEU A 120 -3.32 -4.34 4.53
C LEU A 120 -3.07 -2.94 5.11
N GLY A 121 -3.80 -2.57 6.16
CA GLY A 121 -3.59 -1.35 6.91
C GLY A 121 -2.20 -1.29 7.55
N HIS A 122 -1.76 -2.39 8.16
CA HIS A 122 -0.42 -2.54 8.71
C HIS A 122 0.66 -2.32 7.64
N GLU A 123 0.59 -3.04 6.51
CA GLU A 123 1.55 -2.93 5.40
C GLU A 123 1.57 -1.52 4.77
N ILE A 124 0.40 -0.90 4.58
CA ILE A 124 0.31 0.46 4.04
C ILE A 124 0.98 1.48 4.97
N VAL A 125 0.89 1.30 6.30
CA VAL A 125 1.57 2.19 7.25
C VAL A 125 3.08 2.04 7.17
N HIS A 126 3.63 0.85 6.96
CA HIS A 126 5.07 0.69 6.72
C HIS A 126 5.56 1.56 5.54
N VAL A 127 4.79 1.61 4.45
CA VAL A 127 5.10 2.47 3.31
C VAL A 127 4.91 3.94 3.67
N GLN A 128 3.75 4.31 4.21
CA GLN A 128 3.38 5.71 4.45
C GLN A 128 4.34 6.40 5.42
N ASN A 129 4.78 5.67 6.45
CA ASN A 129 5.75 6.14 7.44
C ASN A 129 7.21 5.90 7.02
N MET A 130 7.41 5.32 5.82
CA MET A 130 8.71 5.08 5.21
C MET A 130 9.64 4.31 6.16
N HIS A 131 9.11 3.28 6.81
CA HIS A 131 9.83 2.44 7.77
C HIS A 131 11.04 1.77 7.12
N TRP A 132 10.94 1.36 5.85
CA TRP A 132 12.07 0.82 5.10
C TRP A 132 13.21 1.82 4.99
N ALA A 133 12.91 3.08 4.62
CA ALA A 133 13.92 4.13 4.49
C ALA A 133 14.57 4.48 5.84
N ASN A 134 13.81 4.44 6.94
CA ASN A 134 14.35 4.63 8.30
C ASN A 134 15.31 3.48 8.68
N GLN A 135 14.92 2.25 8.35
CA GLN A 135 15.71 1.05 8.64
C GLN A 135 17.00 1.02 7.81
N TYR A 136 16.90 1.37 6.53
CA TYR A 136 18.05 1.52 5.64
C TYR A 136 19.01 2.61 6.16
N ALA A 137 18.52 3.80 6.48
CA ALA A 137 19.34 4.88 7.03
C ALA A 137 20.05 4.47 8.32
N SER A 138 19.35 3.78 9.23
CA SER A 138 19.93 3.27 10.47
C SER A 138 21.02 2.23 10.22
N THR A 139 20.81 1.35 9.25
CA THR A 139 21.81 0.34 8.84
C THR A 139 23.05 1.01 8.25
N MET A 140 22.87 2.02 7.39
CA MET A 140 23.97 2.78 6.79
C MET A 140 24.77 3.56 7.83
N LYS A 141 24.11 4.20 8.81
CA LYS A 141 24.78 4.86 9.93
C LYS A 141 25.64 3.89 10.75
N ARG A 142 25.13 2.69 10.99
CA ARG A 142 25.89 1.63 11.68
C ARG A 142 27.08 1.15 10.86
N LYS A 143 26.89 0.90 9.54
CA LYS A 143 28.00 0.55 8.62
C LYS A 143 29.08 1.64 8.65
N LEU A 144 28.70 2.92 8.58
CA LEU A 144 29.64 4.04 8.65
C LEU A 144 30.36 4.15 10.00
N GLY A 145 29.64 3.97 11.11
CA GLY A 145 30.25 3.94 12.44
C GLY A 145 31.31 2.84 12.55
N LEU A 146 31.05 1.67 11.98
CA LEU A 146 32.03 0.58 11.91
C LEU A 146 33.23 0.94 11.03
N ILE A 147 33.02 1.58 9.86
CA ILE A 147 34.13 2.05 9.01
C ILE A 147 35.06 2.99 9.78
N VAL A 148 34.52 3.92 10.57
CA VAL A 148 35.33 4.82 11.40
C VAL A 148 36.17 4.02 12.39
N VAL A 149 35.58 3.04 13.08
CA VAL A 149 36.30 2.17 14.02
C VAL A 149 37.39 1.34 13.31
N PHE A 150 37.08 0.74 12.15
CA PHE A 150 38.01 -0.08 11.37
C PHE A 150 39.16 0.75 10.79
N SER A 151 38.89 1.98 10.34
CA SER A 151 39.91 2.93 9.87
C SER A 151 40.88 3.31 10.98
N LEU A 152 40.39 3.48 12.22
CA LEU A 152 41.23 3.79 13.38
C LEU A 152 42.18 2.64 13.75
N ILE A 153 41.84 1.40 13.41
CA ILE A 153 42.69 0.21 13.66
C ILE A 153 43.45 -0.28 12.41
N GLY A 154 43.39 0.48 11.30
CA GLY A 154 44.17 0.21 10.09
C GLY A 154 43.66 -0.95 9.22
N ALA A 155 42.38 -1.31 9.29
CA ALA A 155 41.77 -2.28 8.39
C ALA A 155 41.38 -1.64 7.05
N ASN A 156 41.36 -2.42 5.96
CA ASN A 156 40.89 -1.98 4.64
C ASN A 156 39.35 -1.95 4.58
N ASN A 157 38.76 -0.96 3.88
CA ASN A 157 37.34 -0.64 3.97
C ASN A 157 36.63 -0.58 2.60
N ASP A 158 36.15 -1.72 2.07
CA ASP A 158 35.31 -1.77 0.85
C ASP A 158 33.82 -1.98 1.19
N ILE A 159 33.23 -1.12 2.02
CA ILE A 159 31.92 -1.39 2.68
C ILE A 159 30.73 -0.63 2.04
N LEU A 160 30.95 0.31 1.11
CA LEU A 160 29.88 1.16 0.56
C LEU A 160 29.80 1.11 -0.96
N ASN A 161 29.09 0.13 -1.52
CA ASN A 161 28.74 0.09 -2.95
C ASN A 161 27.25 0.37 -3.16
N ALA A 162 26.90 1.24 -4.12
CA ALA A 162 25.51 1.59 -4.43
C ALA A 162 24.72 0.43 -5.07
N ALA A 163 25.41 -0.56 -5.65
CA ALA A 163 24.81 -1.80 -6.14
C ALA A 163 24.09 -2.59 -5.02
N ASP A 164 24.53 -2.41 -3.77
CA ASP A 164 23.96 -3.11 -2.61
C ASP A 164 22.55 -2.63 -2.25
N MET A 165 22.08 -1.49 -2.75
CA MET A 165 20.83 -0.88 -2.27
C MET A 165 19.57 -1.65 -2.71
N LEU A 166 19.59 -2.27 -3.91
CA LEU A 166 18.49 -3.12 -4.36
C LEU A 166 18.47 -4.45 -3.59
N ASP A 167 19.62 -5.06 -3.36
CA ASP A 167 19.75 -6.27 -2.53
C ASP A 167 19.35 -6.02 -1.07
N ASP A 168 19.65 -4.82 -0.56
CA ASP A 168 19.22 -4.36 0.76
C ASP A 168 17.70 -4.07 0.84
N VAL A 169 16.96 -4.02 -0.28
CA VAL A 169 15.49 -3.85 -0.23
C VAL A 169 14.87 -4.99 0.56
N PHE A 170 15.16 -6.24 0.18
CA PHE A 170 14.58 -7.44 0.80
C PHE A 170 15.08 -7.66 2.23
N ASN A 171 16.38 -7.44 2.46
CA ASN A 171 16.97 -7.53 3.81
C ASN A 171 16.43 -6.43 4.75
N GLY A 172 16.07 -5.27 4.19
CA GLY A 172 15.52 -4.12 4.90
C GLY A 172 14.05 -4.24 5.31
N LEU A 173 13.36 -5.32 4.93
CA LEU A 173 11.95 -5.57 5.31
C LEU A 173 11.79 -6.08 6.75
N ARG A 174 12.88 -6.16 7.52
CA ARG A 174 12.85 -6.48 8.96
C ARG A 174 12.77 -5.21 9.77
N TYR A 175 11.61 -4.96 10.34
CA TYR A 175 11.32 -3.71 11.03
C TYR A 175 11.58 -3.78 12.54
N SER A 176 11.87 -2.62 13.14
CA SER A 176 12.03 -2.49 14.58
C SER A 176 10.70 -2.68 15.31
N ARG A 177 10.74 -3.06 16.59
CA ARG A 177 9.52 -3.15 17.44
C ARG A 177 8.71 -1.85 17.47
N GLN A 178 9.40 -0.71 17.35
CA GLN A 178 8.75 0.59 17.27
C GLN A 178 7.96 0.76 15.97
N HIS A 179 8.54 0.37 14.83
CA HIS A 179 7.86 0.40 13.52
C HIS A 179 6.66 -0.56 13.48
N GLU A 180 6.78 -1.74 14.09
CA GLU A 180 5.66 -2.69 14.22
C GLU A 180 4.53 -2.11 15.06
N SER A 181 4.85 -1.56 16.25
CA SER A 181 3.88 -0.94 17.14
C SER A 181 3.19 0.25 16.45
N GLU A 182 3.94 1.10 15.75
CA GLU A 182 3.37 2.21 14.99
C GLU A 182 2.42 1.73 13.89
N SER A 183 2.82 0.69 13.14
CA SER A 183 2.01 0.12 12.06
C SER A 183 0.73 -0.54 12.57
N ASP A 184 0.77 -1.19 13.72
CA ASP A 184 -0.42 -1.72 14.39
C ASP A 184 -1.37 -0.62 14.84
N GLN A 185 -0.83 0.39 15.53
CA GLN A 185 -1.63 1.45 16.14
C GLN A 185 -2.30 2.33 15.09
N VAL A 186 -1.55 2.74 14.06
CA VAL A 186 -2.07 3.55 12.96
C VAL A 186 -2.92 2.68 12.01
N GLY A 187 -2.52 1.44 11.74
CA GLY A 187 -3.31 0.50 10.94
C GLY A 187 -4.70 0.25 11.55
N TYR A 188 -4.75 0.05 12.87
CA TYR A 188 -6.01 0.01 13.64
C TYR A 188 -6.84 1.28 13.44
N ASP A 189 -6.23 2.46 13.53
CA ASP A 189 -6.94 3.73 13.41
C ASP A 189 -7.49 3.92 11.98
N LEU A 190 -6.72 3.54 10.95
CA LEU A 190 -7.15 3.60 9.55
C LEU A 190 -8.28 2.61 9.26
N MET A 191 -8.18 1.35 9.70
CA MET A 191 -9.24 0.36 9.46
C MET A 191 -10.53 0.72 10.19
N THR A 192 -10.44 1.26 11.41
CA THR A 192 -11.63 1.69 12.15
C THR A 192 -12.27 2.93 11.52
N LYS A 193 -11.48 3.87 10.98
CA LYS A 193 -11.99 5.00 10.17
C LYS A 193 -12.66 4.54 8.88
N ALA A 194 -12.14 3.49 8.24
CA ALA A 194 -12.77 2.83 7.10
C ALA A 194 -14.03 2.02 7.48
N GLY A 195 -14.40 2.00 8.77
CA GLY A 195 -15.59 1.33 9.27
C GLY A 195 -15.46 -0.18 9.38
N TYR A 196 -14.25 -0.73 9.51
CA TYR A 196 -14.01 -2.15 9.75
C TYR A 196 -13.84 -2.46 11.25
N ASN A 197 -14.10 -3.71 11.62
CA ASN A 197 -13.95 -4.20 12.97
C ASN A 197 -12.47 -4.55 13.25
N PRO A 198 -11.81 -3.88 14.21
CA PRO A 198 -10.39 -4.08 14.48
C PRO A 198 -10.05 -5.44 15.11
N THR A 199 -11.04 -6.19 15.60
CA THR A 199 -10.83 -7.59 16.02
C THR A 199 -10.33 -8.45 14.87
N GLY A 200 -10.60 -8.08 13.60
CA GLY A 200 -10.03 -8.77 12.43
C GLY A 200 -8.49 -8.80 12.45
N MET A 201 -7.83 -7.67 12.73
CA MET A 201 -6.37 -7.61 12.85
C MET A 201 -5.85 -8.52 13.98
N VAL A 202 -6.52 -8.51 15.13
CA VAL A 202 -6.17 -9.38 16.28
C VAL A 202 -6.31 -10.86 15.93
N ASN A 203 -7.37 -11.23 15.21
CA ASN A 203 -7.59 -12.62 14.78
C ASN A 203 -6.47 -13.13 13.88
N VAL A 204 -5.97 -12.29 12.97
CA VAL A 204 -4.85 -12.66 12.11
C VAL A 204 -3.58 -12.90 12.93
N PHE A 205 -3.24 -12.02 13.86
CA PHE A 205 -2.05 -12.23 14.70
C PHE A 205 -2.16 -13.48 15.57
N LYS A 206 -3.34 -13.76 16.14
CA LYS A 206 -3.59 -15.02 16.86
C LYS A 206 -3.45 -16.24 15.95
N MET A 207 -3.97 -16.16 14.72
CA MET A 207 -3.83 -17.23 13.72
C MET A 207 -2.37 -17.50 13.36
N LEU A 208 -1.55 -16.46 13.23
CA LEU A 208 -0.11 -16.59 12.96
C LEU A 208 0.63 -17.18 14.15
N MET A 209 0.34 -16.72 15.37
CA MET A 209 0.93 -17.28 16.61
C MET A 209 0.60 -18.76 16.78
N ALA A 210 -0.63 -19.17 16.47
CA ALA A 210 -1.05 -20.57 16.55
C ALA A 210 -0.35 -21.48 15.51
N GLN A 211 0.25 -20.89 14.46
CA GLN A 211 1.05 -21.61 13.47
C GLN A 211 2.54 -21.66 13.82
N GLY A 212 2.96 -21.03 14.91
CA GLY A 212 4.35 -21.06 15.40
C GLY A 212 4.75 -22.44 15.93
N GLY A 213 5.18 -23.33 15.03
CA GLY A 213 5.95 -24.54 15.35
C GLY A 213 7.46 -24.30 15.20
N GLU A 214 8.22 -25.33 14.78
CA GLU A 214 9.68 -25.22 14.56
C GLU A 214 10.07 -24.18 13.49
N ARG A 215 9.16 -23.84 12.56
CA ARG A 215 9.32 -22.77 11.57
C ARG A 215 8.12 -21.83 11.63
N PRO A 216 8.26 -20.62 12.19
CA PRO A 216 7.16 -19.65 12.21
C PRO A 216 6.80 -19.20 10.78
N PRO A 217 5.55 -18.75 10.52
CA PRO A 217 5.18 -18.09 9.27
C PRO A 217 6.15 -16.96 8.91
N GLU A 218 6.41 -16.76 7.62
CA GLU A 218 7.38 -15.74 7.17
C GLU A 218 6.98 -14.33 7.62
N LEU A 219 5.68 -14.03 7.70
CA LEU A 219 5.20 -12.77 8.27
C LEU A 219 5.69 -12.55 9.71
N LEU A 220 5.78 -13.61 10.54
CA LEU A 220 6.33 -13.48 11.89
C LEU A 220 7.86 -13.31 11.92
N SER A 221 8.55 -13.82 10.90
CA SER A 221 10.00 -13.69 10.76
C SER A 221 10.40 -12.25 10.40
N THR A 222 9.64 -11.60 9.53
CA THR A 222 9.85 -10.20 9.14
C THR A 222 9.24 -9.21 10.14
N HIS A 223 8.18 -9.61 10.86
CA HIS A 223 7.45 -8.79 11.83
C HIS A 223 7.41 -9.43 13.25
N PRO A 224 8.50 -9.31 14.05
CA PRO A 224 8.58 -9.96 15.35
C PRO A 224 7.64 -9.38 16.43
N ASP A 225 7.56 -10.03 17.59
CA ASP A 225 6.86 -9.59 18.82
C ASP A 225 5.33 -9.72 18.87
N THR A 226 4.76 -10.69 18.16
CA THR A 226 3.29 -10.82 18.05
C THR A 226 2.53 -11.01 19.38
N GLY A 227 3.14 -11.64 20.39
CA GLY A 227 2.47 -11.82 21.69
C GLY A 227 2.18 -10.50 22.44
N ASN A 228 3.10 -9.54 22.41
CA ASN A 228 2.86 -8.22 23.03
C ASN A 228 1.95 -7.34 22.17
N ARG A 229 2.04 -7.49 20.84
CA ARG A 229 1.19 -6.78 19.87
C ARG A 229 -0.30 -7.14 20.02
N VAL A 230 -0.61 -8.44 20.16
CA VAL A 230 -1.98 -8.91 20.43
C VAL A 230 -2.52 -8.28 21.71
N LYS A 231 -1.78 -8.34 22.82
CA LYS A 231 -2.19 -7.74 24.09
C LYS A 231 -2.43 -6.23 23.97
N SER A 232 -1.56 -5.53 23.24
CA SER A 232 -1.68 -4.09 23.01
C SER A 232 -2.95 -3.74 22.24
N LEU A 233 -3.24 -4.48 21.16
CA LEU A 233 -4.44 -4.27 20.34
C LEU A 233 -5.72 -4.65 21.09
N GLU A 234 -5.74 -5.77 21.81
CA GLU A 234 -6.89 -6.14 22.65
C GLU A 234 -7.18 -5.11 23.74
N LYS A 235 -6.11 -4.56 24.36
CA LYS A 235 -6.26 -3.46 25.29
C LYS A 235 -6.84 -2.23 24.60
N LYS A 236 -6.33 -1.86 23.42
CA LYS A 236 -6.84 -0.73 22.64
C LYS A 236 -8.32 -0.91 22.29
N ILE A 237 -8.74 -2.09 21.83
CA ILE A 237 -10.14 -2.41 21.56
C ILE A 237 -11.00 -2.25 22.82
N THR A 238 -10.51 -2.70 23.97
CA THR A 238 -11.24 -2.63 25.24
C THR A 238 -11.39 -1.20 25.74
N ASP A 239 -10.35 -0.38 25.57
CA ASP A 239 -10.36 1.04 25.95
C ASP A 239 -11.18 1.91 24.97
N ASP A 240 -11.38 1.43 23.75
CA ASP A 240 -12.11 2.14 22.70
C ASP A 240 -13.62 2.07 22.93
N LYS A 241 -14.23 3.22 23.18
CA LYS A 241 -15.68 3.33 23.45
C LYS A 241 -16.56 3.17 22.21
N ARG A 242 -15.97 3.09 21.01
CA ARG A 242 -16.72 2.91 19.75
C ARG A 242 -17.37 1.52 19.70
N LYS A 243 -18.58 1.46 19.16
CA LYS A 243 -19.22 0.17 18.81
C LYS A 243 -18.78 -0.21 17.40
N PHE A 244 -18.04 -1.31 17.29
CA PHE A 244 -17.61 -1.83 16.00
C PHE A 244 -18.71 -2.67 15.33
N PRO A 245 -18.82 -2.63 13.99
CA PRO A 245 -19.76 -3.47 13.27
C PRO A 245 -19.37 -4.95 13.40
N ALA A 246 -20.30 -5.86 13.06
CA ALA A 246 -19.94 -7.26 12.87
C ALA A 246 -18.89 -7.40 11.75
N MET A 247 -17.97 -8.35 11.89
CA MET A 247 -17.00 -8.63 10.83
C MET A 247 -17.73 -9.10 9.57
N ARG A 248 -17.28 -8.60 8.42
CA ARG A 248 -17.80 -8.86 7.09
C ARG A 248 -17.20 -10.15 6.55
N PRO A 249 -17.98 -11.22 6.35
CA PRO A 249 -17.49 -12.41 5.69
C PRO A 249 -16.93 -12.06 4.32
N ARG A 250 -15.80 -12.64 3.95
CA ARG A 250 -15.33 -12.52 2.56
C ARG A 250 -16.37 -13.18 1.68
N LYS A 251 -16.77 -12.49 0.60
CA LYS A 251 -17.64 -13.10 -0.41
C LYS A 251 -17.00 -14.43 -0.80
N ALA A 252 -17.76 -15.53 -0.71
CA ALA A 252 -17.31 -16.79 -1.25
C ALA A 252 -16.76 -16.51 -2.65
N LEU A 253 -15.54 -16.96 -2.93
CA LEU A 253 -14.89 -16.83 -4.24
C LEU A 253 -15.65 -17.77 -5.21
N ALA A 254 -16.95 -17.50 -5.41
CA ALA A 254 -17.79 -18.17 -6.36
C ALA A 254 -17.30 -17.71 -7.73
N ALA A 255 -16.87 -18.68 -8.53
CA ALA A 255 -16.54 -18.50 -9.93
C ALA A 255 -17.77 -18.04 -10.70
N THR A 256 -18.12 -16.76 -10.65
CA THR A 256 -19.13 -16.16 -11.52
C THR A 256 -18.72 -14.76 -11.90
N GLY A 257 -18.40 -14.60 -13.19
CA GLY A 257 -18.00 -13.36 -13.83
C GLY A 257 -19.10 -12.31 -13.73
N SER A 258 -18.77 -11.22 -13.04
CA SER A 258 -19.42 -9.92 -13.19
C SER A 258 -18.31 -8.88 -13.10
N SER A 259 -17.90 -8.37 -14.25
CA SER A 259 -16.94 -7.28 -14.38
C SER A 259 -17.68 -5.96 -14.16
N LEU A 260 -17.34 -5.27 -13.06
CA LEU A 260 -17.47 -3.82 -13.04
C LEU A 260 -16.19 -3.28 -13.66
N ASP A 261 -16.30 -2.80 -14.90
CA ASP A 261 -15.22 -2.13 -15.60
C ASP A 261 -15.06 -0.72 -15.03
N VAL A 262 -14.05 -0.52 -14.19
CA VAL A 262 -13.60 0.79 -13.73
C VAL A 262 -12.44 1.21 -14.62
N THR A 263 -12.67 2.22 -15.47
CA THR A 263 -11.60 2.84 -16.27
C THR A 263 -10.82 3.86 -15.44
N TRP A 264 -9.50 3.86 -15.61
CA TRP A 264 -8.55 4.66 -14.84
C TRP A 264 -8.07 5.87 -15.64
N GLN A 265 -8.12 7.07 -15.04
CA GLN A 265 -7.45 8.24 -15.58
C GLN A 265 -6.70 8.96 -14.45
N ASN A 266 -5.40 9.14 -14.60
CA ASN A 266 -4.52 9.89 -13.68
C ASN A 266 -4.58 9.46 -12.20
N GLY A 267 -4.77 8.16 -11.93
CA GLY A 267 -4.65 7.61 -10.56
C GLY A 267 -5.85 7.84 -9.63
N TRP A 268 -6.99 8.32 -10.14
CA TRP A 268 -8.23 8.46 -9.35
C TRP A 268 -9.43 7.82 -10.09
N PRO A 269 -10.38 7.17 -9.39
CA PRO A 269 -11.59 6.66 -10.02
C PRO A 269 -12.57 7.82 -10.33
N ASN A 270 -13.07 7.87 -11.57
CA ASN A 270 -14.22 8.70 -11.90
C ASN A 270 -15.50 7.95 -11.50
N LEU A 271 -15.97 8.19 -10.28
CA LEU A 271 -17.25 7.67 -9.82
C LEU A 271 -18.37 8.56 -10.36
N GLY A 272 -18.97 8.17 -11.47
CA GLY A 272 -20.24 8.76 -11.91
C GLY A 272 -21.26 8.63 -10.77
N VAL A 273 -21.64 9.77 -10.19
CA VAL A 273 -22.61 9.85 -9.10
C VAL A 273 -23.96 9.38 -9.63
N MET A 274 -24.36 8.15 -9.28
CA MET A 274 -25.76 7.72 -9.39
C MET A 274 -26.53 8.32 -8.21
N ILE A 275 -27.27 9.41 -8.48
CA ILE A 275 -28.33 9.89 -7.60
C ILE A 275 -29.44 8.81 -7.61
N PRO A 276 -29.94 8.33 -6.45
CA PRO A 276 -31.02 7.35 -6.45
C PRO A 276 -32.29 8.00 -6.97
N ASN A 277 -32.83 7.47 -8.07
CA ASN A 277 -34.11 7.88 -8.62
C ASN A 277 -35.21 7.36 -7.67
N SER A 278 -35.79 8.24 -6.86
CA SER A 278 -36.98 7.93 -6.07
C SER A 278 -38.15 7.68 -7.02
N GLY A 279 -38.73 6.47 -6.93
CA GLY A 279 -39.87 6.08 -7.73
C GLY A 279 -41.05 7.04 -7.58
N GLN A 280 -41.64 7.41 -8.71
CA GLN A 280 -43.05 7.81 -8.77
C GLN A 280 -43.72 7.13 -9.95
N SER A 281 -44.76 6.39 -9.60
CA SER A 281 -45.72 5.75 -10.47
C SER A 281 -46.51 6.79 -11.27
N SER A 282 -46.74 6.44 -12.53
CA SER A 282 -47.63 7.12 -13.47
C SER A 282 -49.09 7.17 -13.02
N THR A 283 -49.68 8.36 -12.99
CA THR A 283 -51.08 8.63 -13.34
C THR A 283 -51.17 9.98 -14.07
N PRO A 284 -51.90 10.11 -15.20
CA PRO A 284 -52.07 11.37 -15.90
C PRO A 284 -53.48 11.94 -15.66
N THR A 285 -53.56 13.17 -15.15
CA THR A 285 -54.78 13.98 -15.25
C THR A 285 -54.44 15.47 -15.36
N GLY A 286 -54.77 16.06 -16.51
CA GLY A 286 -55.53 17.31 -16.56
C GLY A 286 -54.80 18.66 -16.57
N LEU A 287 -54.81 19.28 -17.76
CA LEU A 287 -55.19 20.68 -18.03
C LEU A 287 -54.35 21.84 -17.45
N GLY A 288 -53.80 22.67 -18.34
CA GLY A 288 -53.40 24.04 -18.01
C GLY A 288 -52.59 24.76 -19.09
N LYS A 289 -53.26 25.65 -19.83
CA LYS A 289 -52.77 26.51 -20.93
C LYS A 289 -51.55 27.39 -20.59
N GLY A 290 -50.77 27.74 -21.63
CA GLY A 290 -49.96 28.98 -21.64
C GLY A 290 -48.93 29.08 -22.77
N SER A 291 -49.30 29.78 -23.86
CA SER A 291 -48.49 30.53 -24.85
C SER A 291 -46.98 30.75 -24.58
N GLY A 292 -46.06 30.77 -25.55
CA GLY A 292 -46.14 30.81 -27.01
C GLY A 292 -44.76 31.15 -27.63
N PHE A 293 -44.69 31.06 -28.97
CA PHE A 293 -43.71 31.65 -29.91
C PHE A 293 -42.20 31.38 -29.71
N GLY A 294 -41.41 30.94 -30.68
CA GLY A 294 -41.62 30.70 -32.11
C GLY A 294 -40.35 30.10 -32.73
N SER A 295 -40.53 29.30 -33.78
CA SER A 295 -39.48 28.87 -34.71
C SER A 295 -39.15 30.03 -35.69
N PRO A 296 -37.98 30.03 -36.35
CA PRO A 296 -37.93 29.33 -37.64
C PRO A 296 -36.60 28.60 -37.94
N GLN A 297 -36.73 27.45 -38.59
CA GLN A 297 -35.72 26.80 -39.45
C GLN A 297 -35.84 27.38 -40.89
N PRO A 298 -35.12 26.90 -41.93
CA PRO A 298 -33.74 26.41 -42.06
C PRO A 298 -33.02 27.06 -43.28
N ARG A 299 -31.71 26.82 -43.49
CA ARG A 299 -31.14 26.69 -44.85
C ARG A 299 -29.93 25.75 -44.91
N SER A 300 -30.02 24.87 -45.90
CA SER A 300 -29.05 23.90 -46.44
C SER A 300 -27.86 24.56 -47.14
N LEU A 301 -26.72 23.86 -47.19
CA LEU A 301 -25.91 23.75 -48.41
C LEU A 301 -24.99 22.52 -48.36
N ALA A 302 -24.93 21.83 -49.50
CA ALA A 302 -24.28 20.56 -49.78
C ALA A 302 -22.96 20.76 -50.53
N LEU A 303 -22.25 19.63 -50.74
CA LEU A 303 -21.17 19.34 -51.71
C LEU A 303 -19.77 19.85 -51.29
N LEU A 304 -18.65 19.13 -51.44
CA LEU A 304 -18.28 18.12 -52.44
C LEU A 304 -17.38 17.00 -51.87
N SER A 305 -17.51 15.86 -52.53
CA SER A 305 -16.61 14.70 -52.57
C SER A 305 -15.19 15.01 -53.07
N HIS A 306 -14.20 14.20 -52.69
CA HIS A 306 -13.25 13.58 -53.63
C HIS A 306 -12.76 12.22 -53.10
N ARG A 307 -12.93 11.18 -53.94
CA ARG A 307 -12.31 9.85 -53.87
C ARG A 307 -10.99 9.88 -54.63
N GLN A 308 -10.02 9.08 -54.18
CA GLN A 308 -9.15 8.16 -54.95
C GLN A 308 -8.11 7.61 -53.95
N CYS A 309 -7.97 6.33 -53.61
CA CYS A 309 -7.87 5.04 -54.34
C CYS A 309 -6.44 4.47 -54.23
N CYS A 310 -6.36 3.33 -53.50
CA CYS A 310 -5.59 2.09 -53.71
C CYS A 310 -4.05 2.08 -53.83
N GLY A 311 -3.44 1.12 -53.12
CA GLY A 311 -2.14 0.53 -53.44
C GLY A 311 -1.51 -0.28 -52.29
N THR A 312 -1.94 -1.53 -52.10
CA THR A 312 -1.15 -2.64 -51.51
C THR A 312 -0.84 -3.62 -52.65
N PRO A 313 0.20 -4.48 -52.59
CA PRO A 313 0.67 -5.31 -51.46
C PRO A 313 1.91 -4.78 -50.74
#